data_AF-G8PP35-F1
#
_entry.id   AF-G8PP35-F1
#
_cell.length_a   1.000
_cell.length_b   1.000
_cell.length_c   1.000
_cell.angle_alpha   90.00
_cell.angle_beta   90.00
_cell.angle_gamma   90.00
#
_symmetry.space_group_name_H-M   'P 1'
#
loop_
_entity.id
_entity.type
_entity.pdbx_description
1 polymer ?
#
loop_
_entity_poly.entity_id
_entity_poly.type
_entity_poly.pdbx_seq_one_letter_code
_entity_poly.pdbx_strand_id
1 'polypeptide(L)' 'MWGDKELEFHTCKTCGNTTHWAPVDPEGDRMAVNTRLVPAEDVKDIRVRHFDGADTWRFVD' A
#
# COMPACT_ATOMS: atom_id res chain seq x y z
N MET A 1 -8.27 -10.85 -7.18
CA MET A 1 -7.13 -10.24 -7.89
C MET A 1 -7.69 -9.06 -8.68
N TRP A 2 -7.18 -7.85 -8.44
CA TRP A 2 -7.58 -6.61 -9.13
C TRP A 2 -6.45 -6.18 -10.06
N GLY A 3 -6.77 -5.56 -11.21
CA GLY A 3 -5.77 -5.11 -12.20
C GLY A 3 -5.02 -6.26 -12.91
N ASP A 4 -3.76 -6.02 -13.27
CA ASP A 4 -2.85 -6.95 -13.99
C ASP A 4 -2.44 -8.20 -13.19
N LYS A 5 -3.02 -8.40 -12.00
CA LYS A 5 -2.80 -9.55 -11.11
C LYS A 5 -1.37 -9.69 -10.58
N GLU A 6 -0.58 -8.63 -10.65
CA GLU A 6 0.80 -8.60 -10.16
C GLU A 6 0.89 -8.28 -8.66
N LEU A 7 -0.22 -7.92 -8.02
CA LEU A 7 -0.27 -7.55 -6.61
C LEU A 7 -1.18 -8.49 -5.81
N GLU A 8 -0.72 -8.88 -4.63
CA GLU A 8 -1.48 -9.60 -3.63
C GLU A 8 -1.82 -8.69 -2.45
N PHE A 9 -3.08 -8.76 -2.00
CA PHE A 9 -3.58 -7.97 -0.88
C PHE A 9 -3.74 -8.85 0.35
N HIS A 10 -3.17 -8.42 1.46
CA HIS A 10 -3.19 -9.16 2.72
C HIS A 10 -4.18 -8.53 3.69
N THR A 11 -5.25 -9.27 3.98
CA THR A 11 -6.35 -8.82 4.85
C THR A 11 -6.49 -9.74 6.04
N CYS A 12 -6.59 -9.16 7.24
CA CYS A 12 -6.81 -9.91 8.47
C CYS A 12 -8.17 -10.62 8.44
N LYS A 13 -8.18 -11.94 8.62
CA LYS A 13 -9.43 -12.74 8.64
C LYS A 13 -10.28 -12.48 9.89
N THR A 14 -9.72 -11.89 10.93
CA THR A 14 -10.42 -11.62 12.20
C THR A 14 -11.13 -10.27 12.18
N CYS A 15 -10.44 -9.19 11.78
CA CYS A 15 -11.00 -7.83 11.82
C CYS A 15 -11.32 -7.24 10.45
N GLY A 16 -10.92 -7.89 9.36
CA GLY A 16 -11.19 -7.43 7.99
C GLY A 16 -10.30 -6.29 7.51
N ASN A 17 -9.34 -5.80 8.31
CA ASN A 17 -8.46 -4.72 7.87
C ASN A 17 -7.36 -5.22 6.92
N THR A 18 -7.13 -4.50 5.82
CA THR A 18 -6.01 -4.74 4.91
C THR A 18 -4.73 -4.15 5.50
N THR A 19 -3.73 -4.99 5.69
CA THR A 19 -2.47 -4.59 6.35
C THR A 19 -1.45 -4.08 5.34
N HIS A 20 -1.33 -4.75 4.19
CA HIS A 20 -0.41 -4.40 3.13
C HIS A 20 -0.83 -5.03 1.80
N TRP A 21 -0.20 -4.56 0.73
CA TRP A 21 -0.09 -5.32 -0.51
C TRP A 21 1.38 -5.57 -0.82
N ALA A 22 1.65 -6.68 -1.48
CA ALA A 22 2.98 -7.12 -1.90
C ALA A 22 2.93 -7.53 -3.39
N PRO A 23 4.08 -7.54 -4.09
CA PRO A 23 4.13 -8.08 -5.43
C PRO A 23 3.97 -9.61 -5.36
N VAL A 24 3.28 -10.19 -6.34
CA VAL A 24 3.19 -11.65 -6.50
C VAL A 24 4.56 -12.20 -6.92
N ASP A 25 5.32 -11.43 -7.69
CA ASP A 25 6.72 -11.73 -7.99
C ASP A 25 7.59 -11.52 -6.74
N PRO A 26 8.26 -12.56 -6.22
CA PRO A 26 9.16 -12.44 -5.09
C PRO A 26 10.37 -11.53 -5.34
N GLU A 27 10.72 -11.26 -6.60
CA GLU A 27 11.80 -10.32 -6.96
C GLU A 27 11.33 -8.86 -6.99
N GLY A 28 10.02 -8.60 -6.81
CA GLY A 28 9.47 -7.26 -6.77
C GLY A 28 9.97 -6.45 -5.57
N ASP A 29 10.40 -5.22 -5.81
CA ASP A 29 11.06 -4.35 -4.82
C ASP A 29 10.11 -3.35 -4.13
N ARG A 30 8.82 -3.40 -4.45
CA ARG A 30 7.80 -2.45 -3.95
C ARG A 30 6.67 -3.15 -3.24
N MET A 31 6.31 -2.60 -2.09
CA MET A 31 5.12 -2.95 -1.32
C MET A 31 4.52 -1.68 -0.70
N ALA A 32 3.26 -1.72 -0.27
CA ALA A 32 2.73 -0.66 0.59
C ALA A 32 2.11 -1.22 1.87
N VAL A 33 2.29 -0.49 2.96
CA VAL A 33 1.78 -0.83 4.28
C VAL A 33 0.71 0.18 4.68
N ASN A 34 -0.35 -0.30 5.31
CA ASN A 34 -1.41 0.54 5.87
C ASN A 34 -0.91 1.24 7.14
N THR A 35 -0.35 2.44 7.00
CA THR A 35 0.20 3.23 8.12
C THR A 35 -0.86 3.65 9.14
N ARG A 36 -2.17 3.52 8.86
CA ARG A 36 -3.23 3.73 9.86
C ARG A 36 -3.25 2.67 10.96
N LEU A 37 -2.56 1.55 10.75
CA LEU A 37 -2.37 0.50 11.75
C LEU A 37 -1.14 0.73 12.65
N VAL A 38 -0.28 1.68 12.30
CA VAL A 38 0.93 2.01 13.04
C VAL A 38 0.61 3.14 14.03
N PRO A 39 1.20 3.15 15.24
CA PRO A 39 1.06 4.28 16.15
C PRO A 39 1.35 5.61 15.45
N ALA A 40 0.51 6.62 15.69
CA ALA A 40 0.61 7.89 14.97
C ALA A 40 1.94 8.59 15.25
N GLU A 41 2.49 8.44 16.45
CA GLU A 41 3.80 8.99 16.83
C GLU A 41 4.96 8.49 15.96
N ASP A 42 4.86 7.27 15.42
CA ASP A 42 5.92 6.63 14.64
C ASP A 42 5.90 7.05 13.17
N VAL A 43 4.73 7.52 12.67
CA VAL A 43 4.53 7.85 11.24
C VAL A 43 4.30 9.34 10.99
N LYS A 44 4.14 10.16 12.03
CA LYS A 44 3.81 11.59 11.92
C LYS A 44 4.80 12.40 11.07
N ASP A 45 6.08 12.02 11.07
CA ASP A 45 7.15 12.76 10.40
C ASP A 45 7.39 12.27 8.97
N ILE A 46 6.66 11.24 8.52
CA ILE A 46 6.74 10.73 7.15
C ILE A 46 6.08 11.74 6.20
N ARG A 47 6.83 12.21 5.21
CA ARG A 47 6.30 13.09 4.15
C ARG A 47 5.19 12.36 3.38
N VAL A 48 3.99 12.93 3.39
CA VAL A 48 2.87 12.49 2.56
C VAL A 48 2.99 13.10 1.17
N ARG A 49 2.87 12.27 0.14
CA ARG A 49 2.82 12.68 -1.26
C ARG A 49 1.56 12.09 -1.90
N HIS A 50 0.88 12.89 -2.72
CA HIS A 50 -0.30 12.42 -3.45
C HIS A 50 0.13 11.79 -4.76
N PHE A 51 -0.17 10.52 -4.95
CA PHE A 51 0.10 9.76 -6.17
C PHE A 51 -1.22 9.42 -6.86
N ASP A 52 -1.37 9.86 -8.10
CA ASP A 52 -2.49 9.47 -8.95
C ASP A 52 -2.19 8.12 -9.62
N GLY A 53 -2.65 7.05 -8.97
CA GLY A 53 -2.56 5.69 -9.51
C GLY A 53 -3.74 5.30 -10.40
N ALA A 54 -4.66 6.22 -10.72
CA ALA A 54 -5.83 5.93 -11.56
C ALA A 54 -5.58 6.27 -13.03
N ASP A 55 -5.04 7.46 -13.31
CA ASP A 55 -4.87 7.94 -14.69
C ASP A 55 -3.41 8.24 -15.04
N THR A 56 -2.77 9.16 -14.31
CA THR A 56 -1.50 9.77 -14.76
C THR A 56 -0.26 9.03 -14.30
N TRP A 57 -0.37 8.17 -13.29
CA TRP A 57 0.76 7.47 -12.66
C TRP A 57 1.86 8.42 -12.21
N ARG A 58 1.47 9.61 -11.72
CA ARG A 58 2.37 10.67 -11.30
C ARG A 58 2.04 11.13 -9.90
N PHE A 59 3.04 11.73 -9.27
CA PHE A 59 2.80 12.53 -8.10
C PHE A 59 2.17 13.85 -8.52
N VAL A 60 1.09 14.23 -7.83
CA VAL A 60 0.29 15.45 -8.08
C VAL A 60 0.51 16.51 -6.99
N ASP A 61 1.59 16.33 -6.21
CA ASP A 61 2.05 17.21 -5.14
C ASP A 61 3.18 18.15 -5.60
#